data_AF-A0A1A9ANC0-F1
#
_entry.id   AF-A0A1A9ANC0-F1
#
_cell.length_a   1.000
_cell.length_b   1.000
_cell.length_c   1.000
_cell.angle_alpha   90.00
_cell.angle_beta   90.00
_cell.angle_gamma   90.00
#
_symmetry.space_group_name_H-M   'P 1'
#
loop_
_entity.id
_entity.type
_entity.pdbx_description
1 polymer ?
#
loop_
_entity_poly.entity_id
_entity_poly.type
_entity_poly.pdbx_seq_one_letter_code
_entity_poly.pdbx_strand_id
1 'polypeptide(L)'
;MAEHLGYTTHTRNIPIEFFLGMIEGDIKKLIHTHGHKNCGLSYEDVCKQIQTIITTKKTLISRPMDDYGRNKLDREWRSKKNGFLKKLFEDEGFINMCVPKKYKNNPSINQLLSRHIKFCKEKDAKREAVEKNFNFNACREYDSWIETQRKSFHQEYLKNVRDFGASTVNKYFSTKEHTQGHDPVKTYLKSKLDCNQYNPSLKSHTKKQLEKEPTNELQPSMEPKNIPGSQGKDGSTPKDKDSINATTKTEENFFLAVMDLYI
;
A
#
# COMPACT_ATOMS: atom_id res chain seq x y z
N MET A 1 -22.64 -30.04 -53.73
CA MET A 1 -23.57 -28.97 -53.35
C MET A 1 -22.98 -28.24 -52.17
N ALA A 2 -22.39 -27.08 -52.42
CA ALA A 2 -21.95 -26.15 -51.39
C ALA A 2 -23.04 -25.09 -51.28
N GLU A 3 -23.86 -25.15 -50.22
CA GLU A 3 -24.91 -24.15 -49.99
C GLU A 3 -24.92 -23.72 -48.52
N HIS A 4 -24.69 -22.41 -48.36
CA HIS A 4 -24.85 -21.57 -47.18
C HIS A 4 -23.85 -21.71 -46.02
N LEU A 5 -22.60 -21.31 -46.29
CA LEU A 5 -21.87 -20.51 -45.29
C LEU A 5 -22.69 -19.23 -45.06
N GLY A 6 -23.50 -19.23 -44.00
CA GLY A 6 -24.25 -18.05 -43.58
C GLY A 6 -23.27 -16.92 -43.26
N TYR A 7 -23.04 -16.04 -44.24
CA TYR A 7 -22.37 -14.77 -44.00
C TYR A 7 -23.15 -14.07 -42.90
N THR A 8 -22.54 -13.97 -41.71
CA THR A 8 -23.12 -13.18 -40.64
C THR A 8 -23.23 -11.73 -41.15
N THR A 9 -24.45 -11.23 -41.26
CA THR A 9 -24.74 -9.83 -41.65
C THR A 9 -24.29 -8.83 -40.57
N HIS A 10 -23.71 -9.32 -39.47
CA HIS A 10 -23.35 -8.53 -38.29
C HIS A 10 -21.87 -8.14 -38.27
N THR A 11 -21.42 -7.46 -39.33
CA THR A 11 -20.02 -7.08 -39.55
C THR A 11 -19.50 -5.99 -38.60
N ARG A 12 -20.35 -5.45 -37.72
CA ARG A 12 -20.00 -4.35 -36.80
C ARG A 12 -20.23 -4.66 -35.32
N ASN A 13 -20.06 -5.92 -34.94
CA ASN A 13 -20.05 -6.33 -33.54
C ASN A 13 -18.68 -6.07 -32.92
N ILE A 14 -18.64 -5.44 -31.74
CA ILE A 14 -17.41 -5.36 -30.94
C ILE A 14 -17.59 -6.25 -29.70
N PRO A 15 -16.62 -7.14 -29.38
CA PRO A 15 -16.68 -7.97 -28.19
C PRO A 15 -16.80 -7.14 -26.90
N ILE A 16 -17.62 -7.60 -25.95
CA ILE A 16 -17.78 -6.94 -24.65
C ILE A 16 -16.45 -6.83 -23.90
N GLU A 17 -15.54 -7.78 -24.07
CA GLU A 17 -14.22 -7.81 -23.43
C GLU A 17 -13.40 -6.55 -23.78
N PHE A 18 -13.51 -6.06 -25.02
CA PHE A 18 -12.84 -4.83 -25.43
C PHE A 18 -13.41 -3.61 -24.68
N PHE A 19 -14.74 -3.55 -24.51
CA PHE A 19 -15.37 -2.49 -23.71
C PHE A 19 -14.94 -2.56 -22.23
N LEU A 20 -14.89 -3.75 -21.65
CA LEU A 20 -14.45 -3.95 -20.26
C LEU A 20 -12.99 -3.49 -20.07
N GLY A 21 -12.09 -3.89 -20.98
CA GLY A 21 -10.69 -3.46 -20.94
C GLY A 21 -10.52 -1.95 -21.09
N MET A 22 -11.38 -1.30 -21.88
CA MET A 22 -11.36 0.16 -22.07
C MET A 22 -11.70 0.95 -20.80
N ILE A 23 -12.55 0.40 -19.92
CA ILE A 23 -13.01 1.09 -18.70
C ILE A 23 -12.24 0.65 -17.44
N GLU A 24 -11.63 -0.53 -17.44
CA GLU A 24 -11.01 -1.10 -16.24
C GLU A 24 -9.94 -0.19 -15.64
N GLY A 25 -8.97 0.25 -16.44
CA GLY A 25 -7.88 1.11 -15.98
C GLY A 25 -8.37 2.47 -15.46
N ASP A 26 -9.35 3.07 -16.15
CA ASP A 26 -9.95 4.34 -15.74
C ASP A 26 -10.67 4.21 -14.38
N ILE A 27 -11.41 3.12 -14.16
CA ILE A 27 -12.09 2.85 -12.89
C ILE A 27 -11.10 2.57 -11.77
N LYS A 28 -10.05 1.78 -12.01
CA LYS A 28 -8.99 1.51 -11.02
C LYS A 28 -8.30 2.81 -10.57
N LYS A 29 -7.92 3.65 -11.54
CA LYS A 29 -7.33 4.97 -11.25
C LYS A 29 -8.28 5.84 -10.42
N LEU A 30 -9.56 5.82 -10.73
CA LEU A 30 -10.58 6.56 -9.98
C LEU A 30 -10.70 6.07 -8.54
N ILE A 31 -10.76 4.75 -8.31
CA ILE A 31 -10.79 4.16 -6.96
C ILE A 31 -9.55 4.58 -6.18
N HIS A 32 -8.35 4.50 -6.78
CA HIS A 32 -7.12 4.96 -6.14
C HIS A 32 -7.12 6.47 -5.86
N THR A 33 -7.74 7.28 -6.71
CA THR A 33 -7.82 8.73 -6.51
C THR A 33 -8.72 9.09 -5.32
N HIS A 34 -9.84 8.40 -5.16
CA HIS A 34 -10.86 8.73 -4.15
C HIS A 34 -10.91 7.77 -2.96
N GLY A 35 -9.99 6.82 -2.89
CA GLY A 35 -9.97 5.77 -1.88
C GLY A 35 -8.64 5.63 -1.16
N HIS A 36 -8.71 5.01 0.00
CA HIS A 36 -7.57 4.54 0.79
C HIS A 36 -8.00 3.26 1.51
N LYS A 37 -7.30 2.14 1.27
CA LYS A 37 -7.74 0.79 1.69
C LYS A 37 -8.11 0.70 3.19
N ASN A 38 -7.36 1.42 4.02
CA ASN A 38 -7.55 1.42 5.48
C ASN A 38 -8.48 2.52 6.00
N CYS A 39 -8.92 3.46 5.16
CA CYS A 39 -9.70 4.63 5.60
C CYS A 39 -11.06 4.79 4.89
N GLY A 40 -11.26 4.12 3.76
CA GLY A 40 -12.54 4.08 3.04
C GLY A 40 -12.46 4.58 1.60
N LEU A 41 -13.63 4.76 0.99
CA LEU A 41 -13.81 5.17 -0.40
C LEU A 41 -14.98 6.15 -0.52
N SER A 42 -14.79 7.29 -1.21
CA SER A 42 -15.89 8.22 -1.49
C SER A 42 -16.84 7.62 -2.55
N TYR A 43 -17.79 6.78 -2.12
CA TYR A 43 -18.69 6.08 -3.03
C TYR A 43 -19.58 7.03 -3.85
N GLU A 44 -20.00 8.17 -3.31
CA GLU A 44 -20.81 9.12 -4.09
C GLU A 44 -20.03 9.65 -5.30
N ASP A 45 -18.79 10.10 -5.12
CA ASP A 45 -17.96 10.61 -6.21
C ASP A 45 -17.56 9.49 -7.17
N VAL A 46 -17.12 8.34 -6.62
CA VAL A 46 -16.65 7.20 -7.40
C VAL A 46 -17.78 6.62 -8.23
N CYS A 47 -18.94 6.29 -7.65
CA CYS A 47 -20.03 5.66 -8.40
C CYS A 47 -20.58 6.59 -9.49
N LYS A 48 -20.65 7.90 -9.24
CA LYS A 48 -21.06 8.89 -10.24
C LYS A 48 -20.06 8.96 -11.39
N GLN A 49 -18.77 9.02 -11.10
CA GLN A 49 -17.73 9.08 -12.13
C GLN A 49 -17.59 7.76 -12.90
N ILE A 50 -17.75 6.60 -12.25
CA ILE A 50 -17.82 5.29 -12.92
C ILE A 50 -18.95 5.28 -13.95
N GLN A 51 -20.15 5.75 -13.56
CA GLN A 51 -21.29 5.82 -14.48
C GLN A 51 -21.00 6.73 -15.68
N THR A 52 -20.30 7.85 -15.46
CA THR A 52 -19.84 8.74 -16.55
C THR A 52 -18.84 8.03 -17.46
N ILE A 53 -17.81 7.38 -16.91
CA ILE A 53 -16.81 6.62 -17.69
C ILE A 53 -17.51 5.58 -18.57
N ILE A 54 -18.36 4.76 -17.97
CA ILE A 54 -19.12 3.70 -18.67
C ILE A 54 -19.95 4.31 -19.80
N THR A 55 -20.72 5.35 -19.51
CA THR A 55 -21.63 5.97 -20.49
C THR A 55 -20.84 6.57 -21.65
N THR A 56 -19.78 7.34 -21.36
CA THR A 56 -18.96 8.00 -22.38
C THR A 56 -18.24 6.98 -23.27
N LYS A 57 -17.59 5.99 -22.68
CA LYS A 57 -16.81 4.98 -23.43
C LYS A 57 -17.74 4.06 -24.22
N LYS A 58 -18.91 3.72 -23.68
CA LYS A 58 -19.94 2.93 -24.36
C LYS A 58 -20.52 3.69 -25.56
N THR A 59 -20.79 4.98 -25.42
CA THR A 59 -21.21 5.82 -26.55
C THR A 59 -20.13 5.83 -27.64
N LEU A 60 -18.86 6.02 -27.27
CA LEU A 60 -17.74 6.06 -28.22
C LEU A 60 -17.60 4.75 -29.01
N ILE A 61 -17.54 3.61 -28.32
CA ILE A 61 -17.39 2.28 -28.95
C ILE A 61 -18.61 1.89 -29.79
N SER A 62 -19.80 2.43 -29.46
CA SER A 62 -21.04 2.11 -30.18
C SER A 62 -21.24 2.86 -31.50
N ARG A 63 -20.49 3.95 -31.73
CA ARG A 63 -20.61 4.78 -32.95
C ARG A 63 -20.49 4.02 -34.27
N PRO A 64 -19.51 3.12 -34.46
CA PRO A 64 -19.40 2.37 -35.72
C PRO A 64 -20.45 1.26 -35.85
N MET A 65 -21.09 0.83 -34.76
CA MET A 65 -21.99 -0.33 -34.74
C MET A 65 -23.30 -0.09 -35.50
N ASP A 66 -23.94 -1.18 -35.93
CA ASP A 66 -25.35 -1.18 -36.33
C ASP A 66 -26.27 -1.37 -35.10
N ASP A 67 -27.59 -1.38 -35.30
CA ASP A 67 -28.56 -1.58 -34.21
C ASP A 67 -28.40 -2.94 -33.53
N TYR A 68 -28.09 -3.97 -34.32
CA TYR A 68 -27.85 -5.31 -33.79
C TYR A 68 -26.65 -5.32 -32.83
N GLY A 69 -25.51 -4.77 -33.24
CA GLY A 69 -24.30 -4.70 -32.45
C GLY A 69 -24.49 -3.88 -31.18
N ARG A 70 -25.19 -2.74 -31.26
CA ARG A 70 -25.57 -1.94 -30.07
C ARG A 70 -26.41 -2.76 -29.09
N ASN A 71 -27.46 -3.41 -29.57
CA ASN A 71 -28.35 -4.21 -28.72
C ASN A 71 -27.62 -5.41 -28.08
N LYS A 72 -26.70 -6.04 -28.83
CA LYS A 72 -25.86 -7.12 -28.33
C LYS A 72 -24.93 -6.63 -27.22
N LEU A 73 -24.20 -5.53 -27.44
CA LEU A 73 -23.32 -4.93 -26.44
C LEU A 73 -24.11 -4.54 -25.17
N ASP A 74 -25.29 -3.96 -25.33
CA ASP A 74 -26.17 -3.57 -24.23
C ASP A 74 -26.60 -4.76 -23.37
N ARG A 75 -26.99 -5.86 -24.02
CA ARG A 75 -27.39 -7.10 -23.33
C ARG A 75 -26.21 -7.73 -22.59
N GLU A 76 -25.07 -7.85 -23.25
CA GLU A 76 -23.84 -8.41 -22.65
C GLU A 76 -23.37 -7.57 -21.48
N TRP A 77 -23.37 -6.24 -21.64
CA TRP A 77 -23.04 -5.32 -20.55
C TRP A 77 -24.00 -5.47 -19.37
N ARG A 78 -25.31 -5.49 -19.58
CA ARG A 78 -26.30 -5.68 -18.49
C ARG A 78 -26.07 -6.98 -17.73
N SER A 79 -25.71 -8.06 -18.44
CA SER A 79 -25.42 -9.36 -17.84
C SER A 79 -24.09 -9.38 -17.07
N LYS A 80 -23.02 -8.79 -17.62
CA LYS A 80 -21.67 -8.85 -17.03
C LYS A 80 -21.37 -7.74 -16.01
N LYS A 81 -22.05 -6.59 -16.06
CA LYS A 81 -21.76 -5.37 -15.28
C LYS A 81 -21.54 -5.65 -13.79
N ASN A 82 -22.43 -6.39 -13.16
CA ASN A 82 -22.39 -6.61 -11.71
C ASN A 82 -21.17 -7.45 -11.32
N GLY A 83 -20.91 -8.53 -12.05
CA GLY A 83 -19.75 -9.40 -11.83
C GLY A 83 -18.43 -8.67 -12.07
N PHE A 84 -18.36 -7.92 -13.19
CA PHE A 84 -17.19 -7.10 -13.53
C PHE A 84 -16.87 -6.07 -12.44
N LEU A 85 -17.84 -5.24 -12.06
CA LEU A 85 -17.61 -4.19 -11.05
C LEU A 85 -17.35 -4.79 -9.66
N LYS A 86 -18.04 -5.88 -9.28
CA LYS A 86 -17.78 -6.55 -8.02
C LYS A 86 -16.31 -7.01 -7.93
N LYS A 87 -15.85 -7.74 -8.94
CA LYS A 87 -14.47 -8.23 -9.01
C LYS A 87 -13.46 -7.07 -9.00
N LEU A 88 -13.70 -6.04 -9.80
CA LEU A 88 -12.80 -4.88 -9.87
C LEU A 88 -12.64 -4.20 -8.50
N PHE A 89 -13.73 -3.94 -7.78
CA PHE A 89 -13.62 -3.36 -6.43
C PHE A 89 -12.89 -4.30 -5.46
N GLU A 90 -13.17 -5.61 -5.50
CA GLU A 90 -12.54 -6.60 -4.63
C GLU A 90 -11.02 -6.70 -4.86
N ASP A 91 -10.58 -6.67 -6.12
CA ASP A 91 -9.17 -6.66 -6.53
C ASP A 91 -8.46 -5.40 -6.03
N GLU A 92 -9.15 -4.25 -6.04
CA GLU A 92 -8.66 -2.98 -5.50
C GLU A 92 -8.78 -2.86 -3.97
N GLY A 93 -9.32 -3.89 -3.29
CA GLY A 93 -9.43 -3.92 -1.82
C GLY A 93 -10.65 -3.20 -1.24
N PHE A 94 -11.70 -2.98 -2.04
CA PHE A 94 -12.94 -2.31 -1.64
C PHE A 94 -14.17 -3.20 -1.84
N ILE A 95 -15.29 -2.80 -1.22
CA ILE A 95 -16.58 -3.46 -1.39
C ILE A 95 -17.34 -2.76 -2.51
N ASN A 96 -17.89 -3.47 -3.48
CA ASN A 96 -18.77 -2.82 -4.45
C ASN A 96 -20.09 -2.38 -3.79
N MET A 97 -20.24 -1.06 -3.58
CA MET A 97 -21.50 -0.44 -3.15
C MET A 97 -22.20 0.37 -4.24
N CYS A 98 -21.62 0.43 -5.45
CA CYS A 98 -22.20 1.16 -6.57
C CYS A 98 -23.33 0.37 -7.23
N VAL A 99 -23.20 -0.96 -7.32
CA VAL A 99 -24.14 -1.80 -8.08
C VAL A 99 -24.47 -3.10 -7.35
N PRO A 100 -25.72 -3.29 -6.86
CA PRO A 100 -26.74 -2.23 -6.73
C PRO A 100 -26.26 -1.13 -5.76
N LYS A 101 -26.82 0.07 -5.88
CA LYS A 101 -26.48 1.19 -4.98
C LYS A 101 -26.84 0.82 -3.53
N LYS A 102 -25.84 0.76 -2.65
CA LYS A 102 -25.99 0.38 -1.23
C LYS A 102 -25.58 1.48 -0.24
N TYR A 103 -25.15 2.62 -0.74
CA TYR A 103 -24.71 3.74 0.09
C TYR A 103 -25.74 4.88 0.08
N LYS A 104 -25.82 5.63 1.18
CA LYS A 104 -26.68 6.81 1.32
C LYS A 104 -25.90 8.06 0.99
N ASN A 105 -26.50 9.00 0.27
CA ASN A 105 -25.88 10.29 0.02
C ASN A 105 -26.12 11.23 1.20
N ASN A 106 -25.05 11.65 1.87
CA ASN A 106 -25.10 12.72 2.88
C ASN A 106 -23.91 13.65 2.62
N PRO A 107 -24.14 14.88 2.11
CA PRO A 107 -23.06 15.78 1.71
C PRO A 107 -22.04 16.08 2.81
N SER A 108 -22.49 16.30 4.05
CA SER A 108 -21.58 16.65 5.16
C SER A 108 -20.72 15.46 5.58
N ILE A 109 -21.29 14.25 5.64
CA ILE A 109 -20.52 13.05 5.98
C ILE A 109 -19.60 12.64 4.82
N ASN A 110 -20.04 12.78 3.57
CA ASN A 110 -19.20 12.53 2.38
C ASN A 110 -18.00 13.48 2.31
N GLN A 111 -18.21 14.76 2.66
CA GLN A 111 -17.13 15.74 2.76
C GLN A 111 -16.15 15.36 3.89
N LEU A 112 -16.65 14.93 5.04
CA LEU A 112 -15.84 14.47 6.17
C LEU A 112 -15.01 13.23 5.77
N LEU A 113 -15.62 12.24 5.10
CA LEU A 113 -14.94 11.05 4.59
C LEU A 113 -13.85 11.42 3.58
N SER A 114 -14.13 12.33 2.65
CA SER A 114 -13.16 12.80 1.66
C SER A 114 -11.94 13.46 2.32
N ARG A 115 -12.16 14.28 3.36
CA ARG A 115 -11.08 14.85 4.18
C ARG A 115 -10.29 13.78 4.91
N HIS A 116 -10.96 12.78 5.47
CA HIS A 116 -10.30 11.66 6.14
C HIS A 116 -9.41 10.84 5.21
N ILE A 117 -9.90 10.52 4.00
CA ILE A 117 -9.12 9.80 2.98
C ILE A 117 -7.89 10.61 2.56
N LYS A 118 -8.06 11.93 2.36
CA LYS A 118 -6.95 12.84 2.06
C LYS A 118 -5.90 12.83 3.19
N PHE A 119 -6.35 12.95 4.44
CA PHE A 119 -5.48 12.84 5.61
C PHE A 119 -4.70 11.51 5.61
N CYS A 120 -5.36 10.38 5.36
CA CYS A 120 -4.68 9.08 5.38
C CYS A 120 -3.55 8.99 4.34
N LYS A 121 -3.79 9.50 3.13
CA LYS A 121 -2.77 9.55 2.07
C LYS A 121 -1.59 10.45 2.45
N GLU A 122 -1.87 11.65 2.96
CA GLU A 122 -0.83 12.59 3.40
C GLU A 122 -0.04 12.04 4.59
N LYS A 123 -0.73 11.36 5.52
CA LYS A 123 -0.13 10.71 6.68
C LYS A 123 0.86 9.65 6.23
N ASP A 124 0.46 8.75 5.33
CA ASP A 124 1.34 7.68 4.85
C ASP A 124 2.58 8.25 4.17
N ALA A 125 2.41 9.24 3.28
CA ALA A 125 3.53 9.90 2.60
C ALA A 125 4.48 10.63 3.57
N LYS A 126 3.94 11.39 4.53
CA LYS A 126 4.76 12.11 5.52
C LYS A 126 5.46 11.15 6.47
N ARG A 127 4.79 10.08 6.91
CA ARG A 127 5.36 9.06 7.78
C ARG A 127 6.52 8.36 7.09
N GLU A 128 6.35 7.96 5.83
CA GLU A 128 7.41 7.35 5.03
C GLU A 128 8.63 8.27 4.89
N ALA A 129 8.40 9.57 4.70
CA ALA A 129 9.49 10.56 4.64
C ALA A 129 10.26 10.68 5.96
N VAL A 130 9.57 10.66 7.11
CA VAL A 130 10.21 10.66 8.44
C VAL A 130 11.01 9.38 8.67
N GLU A 131 10.44 8.22 8.35
CA GLU A 131 11.09 6.91 8.52
C GLU A 131 12.33 6.73 7.63
N LYS A 132 12.35 7.35 6.44
CA LYS A 132 13.50 7.36 5.53
C LYS A 132 14.63 8.28 6.02
N ASN A 133 14.30 9.50 6.45
CA ASN A 133 15.30 10.50 6.84
C ASN A 133 15.82 10.32 8.27
N PHE A 134 15.09 9.56 9.08
CA PHE A 134 15.43 9.24 10.46
C PHE A 134 15.77 10.48 11.32
N ASN A 135 15.01 11.55 11.13
CA ASN A 135 15.26 12.87 11.69
C ASN A 135 14.29 13.20 12.84
N PHE A 136 14.84 13.48 14.03
CA PHE A 136 14.05 13.83 15.22
C PHE A 136 13.12 15.03 15.03
N ASN A 137 13.63 16.13 14.46
CA ASN A 137 12.85 17.36 14.25
C ASN A 137 11.72 17.12 13.24
N ALA A 138 11.99 16.40 12.15
CA ALA A 138 10.97 16.01 11.19
C ALA A 138 9.86 15.15 11.83
N CYS A 139 10.23 14.24 12.75
CA CYS A 139 9.24 13.49 13.54
C CYS A 139 8.38 14.40 14.42
N ARG A 140 8.99 15.38 15.10
CA ARG A 140 8.26 16.35 15.94
C ARG A 140 7.29 17.21 15.14
N GLU A 141 7.71 17.65 13.96
CA GLU A 141 6.85 18.38 13.02
C GLU A 141 5.68 17.52 12.53
N TYR A 142 5.95 16.26 12.19
CA TYR A 142 4.91 15.29 11.84
C TYR A 142 3.89 15.11 12.97
N ASP A 143 4.33 14.89 14.21
CA ASP A 143 3.45 14.72 15.37
C ASP A 143 2.60 15.97 15.66
N SER A 144 3.18 17.17 15.47
CA SER A 144 2.46 18.44 15.57
C SER A 144 1.39 18.57 14.49
N TRP A 145 1.72 18.18 13.26
CA TRP A 145 0.76 18.12 12.14
C TRP A 145 -0.38 17.14 12.44
N ILE A 146 -0.10 15.95 12.99
CA ILE A 146 -1.12 14.98 13.40
C ILE A 146 -2.11 15.59 14.40
N GLU A 147 -1.64 16.31 15.43
CA GLU A 147 -2.55 16.95 16.39
C GLU A 147 -3.43 18.03 15.76
N THR A 148 -2.87 18.79 14.82
CA THR A 148 -3.64 19.81 14.09
C THR A 148 -4.75 19.16 13.27
N GLN A 149 -4.42 18.09 12.51
CA GLN A 149 -5.39 17.34 11.72
C GLN A 149 -6.46 16.68 12.60
N ARG A 150 -6.05 16.09 13.72
CA ARG A 150 -6.96 15.45 14.70
C ARG A 150 -7.96 16.45 15.24
N LYS A 151 -7.52 17.62 15.69
CA LYS A 151 -8.41 18.67 16.24
C LYS A 151 -9.44 19.12 15.21
N SER A 152 -8.99 19.44 13.99
CA SER A 152 -9.87 19.85 12.90
C SER A 152 -10.90 18.77 12.56
N PHE A 153 -10.46 17.52 12.39
CA PHE A 153 -11.36 16.41 12.07
C PHE A 153 -12.38 16.15 13.18
N HIS A 154 -11.92 16.12 14.44
CA HIS A 154 -12.77 15.76 15.57
C HIS A 154 -13.94 16.73 15.77
N GLN A 155 -13.72 18.04 15.58
CA GLN A 155 -14.78 19.04 15.67
C GLN A 155 -15.90 18.79 14.65
N GLU A 156 -15.53 18.53 13.38
CA GLU A 156 -16.49 18.25 12.32
C GLU A 156 -17.18 16.89 12.50
N TYR A 157 -16.44 15.89 12.97
CA TYR A 157 -16.98 14.58 13.30
C TYR A 157 -18.04 14.69 14.38
N LEU A 158 -17.76 15.38 15.49
CA LEU A 158 -18.73 15.57 16.57
C LEU A 158 -20.00 16.29 16.11
N LYS A 159 -19.88 17.28 15.22
CA LYS A 159 -21.04 17.94 14.61
C LYS A 159 -21.91 16.94 13.84
N ASN A 160 -21.32 16.13 12.97
CA ASN A 160 -22.06 15.10 12.23
C ASN A 160 -22.63 14.01 13.16
N VAL A 161 -21.91 13.62 14.21
CA VAL A 161 -22.39 12.63 15.19
C VAL A 161 -23.59 13.16 15.96
N ARG A 162 -23.59 14.44 16.34
CA ARG A 162 -24.74 15.07 16.98
C ARG A 162 -25.95 15.09 16.06
N ASP A 163 -25.74 15.41 14.78
CA ASP A 163 -26.84 15.60 13.82
C ASP A 163 -27.40 14.27 13.26
N PHE A 164 -26.57 13.22 13.15
CA PHE A 164 -26.94 11.95 12.49
C PHE A 164 -26.75 10.67 13.32
N GLY A 165 -26.12 10.77 14.49
CA GLY A 165 -25.76 9.65 15.34
C GLY A 165 -24.46 8.94 14.93
N ALA A 166 -23.67 8.49 15.91
CA ALA A 166 -22.36 7.88 15.70
C ALA A 166 -22.41 6.63 14.82
N SER A 167 -23.40 5.75 15.01
CA SER A 167 -23.56 4.54 14.19
C SER A 167 -23.76 4.88 12.70
N THR A 168 -24.52 5.91 12.40
CA THR A 168 -24.76 6.36 11.03
C THR A 168 -23.49 6.94 10.42
N VAL A 169 -22.78 7.80 11.15
CA VAL A 169 -21.53 8.43 10.68
C VAL A 169 -20.46 7.38 10.44
N ASN A 170 -20.22 6.49 11.40
CA ASN A 170 -19.17 5.47 11.33
C ASN A 170 -19.34 4.50 10.15
N LYS A 171 -20.58 4.21 9.73
CA LYS A 171 -20.86 3.40 8.53
C LYS A 171 -20.26 3.98 7.25
N TYR A 172 -20.10 5.30 7.13
CA TYR A 172 -19.46 5.91 5.95
C TYR A 172 -17.98 5.58 5.86
N PHE A 173 -17.33 5.28 6.99
CA PHE A 173 -15.93 4.90 7.07
C PHE A 173 -15.76 3.37 6.92
N SER A 174 -16.61 2.72 6.12
CA SER A 174 -16.47 1.27 5.91
C SER A 174 -15.23 0.93 5.10
N THR A 175 -14.55 -0.14 5.50
CA THR A 175 -13.42 -0.74 4.79
C THR A 175 -13.70 -2.21 4.54
N LYS A 176 -12.78 -2.90 3.86
CA LYS A 176 -12.88 -4.36 3.67
C LYS A 176 -12.88 -5.11 5.01
N GLU A 177 -12.07 -4.66 5.97
CA GLU A 177 -11.99 -5.25 7.32
C GLU A 177 -13.13 -4.80 8.23
N HIS A 178 -13.64 -3.59 8.03
CA HIS A 178 -14.72 -3.01 8.82
C HIS A 178 -15.92 -2.69 7.94
N THR A 179 -16.59 -3.74 7.48
CA THR A 179 -17.70 -3.65 6.51
C THR A 179 -18.94 -2.91 7.04
N GLN A 180 -19.08 -2.85 8.37
CA GLN A 180 -20.16 -2.12 9.06
C GLN A 180 -19.76 -0.69 9.44
N GLY A 181 -18.57 -0.25 9.04
CA GLY A 181 -17.98 1.00 9.50
C GLY A 181 -17.10 0.84 10.73
N HIS A 182 -16.30 1.85 11.00
CA HIS A 182 -15.48 1.95 12.20
C HIS A 182 -15.43 3.40 12.67
N ASP A 183 -14.92 3.61 13.88
CA ASP A 183 -14.67 4.94 14.42
C ASP A 183 -13.38 5.52 13.80
N PRO A 184 -13.47 6.54 12.92
CA PRO A 184 -12.31 7.11 12.24
C PRO A 184 -11.41 7.92 13.18
N VAL A 185 -11.89 8.30 14.37
CA VAL A 185 -11.08 9.04 15.37
C VAL A 185 -9.90 8.20 15.84
N LYS A 186 -10.07 6.87 15.92
CA LYS A 186 -9.01 5.93 16.31
C LYS A 186 -7.81 6.00 15.38
N THR A 187 -8.01 6.29 14.10
CA THR A 187 -6.92 6.46 13.13
C THR A 187 -6.00 7.60 13.56
N TYR A 188 -6.57 8.76 13.92
CA TYR A 188 -5.79 9.93 14.35
C TYR A 188 -5.05 9.67 15.66
N LEU A 189 -5.68 9.00 16.63
CA LEU A 189 -5.07 8.68 17.92
C LEU A 189 -3.82 7.80 17.77
N LYS A 190 -3.83 6.88 16.81
CA LYS A 190 -2.73 5.94 16.54
C LYS A 190 -1.73 6.46 15.51
N SER A 191 -1.86 7.70 15.04
CA SER A 191 -1.04 8.19 13.92
C SER A 191 0.30 8.79 14.33
N LYS A 192 0.49 9.18 15.60
CA LYS A 192 1.75 9.72 16.09
C LYS A 192 2.88 8.70 16.07
N LEU A 193 4.10 9.19 15.88
CA LEU A 193 5.32 8.39 15.98
C LEU A 193 5.92 8.54 17.38
N ASP A 194 6.60 7.51 17.86
CA ASP A 194 7.47 7.64 19.03
C ASP A 194 8.78 8.32 18.62
N CYS A 195 8.79 9.66 18.69
CA CYS A 195 9.96 10.44 18.25
C CYS A 195 11.25 10.15 19.03
N ASN A 196 11.19 9.51 20.20
CA ASN A 196 12.40 9.07 20.90
C ASN A 196 13.18 8.06 20.06
N GLN A 197 12.49 7.26 19.25
CA GLN A 197 13.10 6.35 18.27
C GLN A 197 13.76 7.06 17.10
N TYR A 198 13.86 8.39 17.12
CA TYR A 198 14.59 9.20 16.13
C TYR A 198 15.57 10.17 16.79
N ASN A 199 15.68 10.17 18.13
CA ASN A 199 16.54 11.09 18.88
C ASN A 199 18.01 10.60 18.92
N PRO A 200 18.96 11.25 18.22
CA PRO A 200 20.35 10.79 18.11
C PRO A 200 21.08 10.68 19.46
N SER A 201 20.60 11.33 20.51
CA SER A 201 21.18 11.29 21.86
C SER A 201 20.91 9.97 22.62
N LEU A 202 20.03 9.10 22.11
CA LEU A 202 19.76 7.80 22.73
C LEU A 202 20.69 6.71 22.17
N LYS A 203 21.39 5.96 23.05
CA LYS A 203 22.39 4.94 22.68
C LYS A 203 21.87 3.80 21.79
N SER A 204 20.55 3.61 21.68
CA SER A 204 19.93 2.58 20.84
C SER A 204 20.05 2.85 19.32
N HIS A 205 20.34 4.10 18.94
CA HIS A 205 20.41 4.54 17.54
C HIS A 205 21.65 4.11 16.79
N THR A 206 22.76 3.93 17.51
CA THR A 206 24.03 3.53 16.93
C THR A 206 23.95 2.16 16.25
N LYS A 207 22.99 1.29 16.63
CA LYS A 207 22.76 -0.01 15.96
C LYS A 207 21.91 0.08 14.68
N LYS A 208 20.80 0.84 14.70
CA LYS A 208 19.87 0.92 13.56
C LYS A 208 20.38 1.76 12.38
N GLN A 209 21.25 2.74 12.65
CA GLN A 209 21.96 3.46 11.59
C GLN A 209 23.09 2.62 10.97
N LEU A 210 23.80 1.80 11.77
CA LEU A 210 24.88 0.91 11.28
C LEU A 210 24.38 -0.19 10.34
N GLU A 211 23.20 -0.77 10.59
CA GLU A 211 22.62 -1.80 9.71
C GLU A 211 22.21 -1.29 8.31
N LYS A 212 22.12 0.03 8.12
CA LYS A 212 21.76 0.65 6.83
C LYS A 212 22.97 1.18 6.05
N GLU A 213 24.16 1.19 6.64
CA GLU A 213 25.37 1.56 5.92
C GLU A 213 25.74 0.39 4.98
N PRO A 214 26.03 0.63 3.68
CA PRO A 214 26.49 -0.44 2.81
C PRO A 214 27.74 -1.02 3.45
N THR A 215 27.77 -2.34 3.65
CA THR A 215 29.01 -3.02 3.98
C THR A 215 29.97 -2.73 2.83
N ASN A 216 30.87 -1.75 3.01
CA ASN A 216 32.02 -1.60 2.13
C ASN A 216 32.69 -2.97 2.13
N GLU A 217 32.64 -3.66 1.00
CA GLU A 217 33.34 -4.91 0.81
C GLU A 217 34.78 -4.67 1.25
N LEU A 218 35.18 -5.34 2.33
CA LEU A 218 36.57 -5.40 2.74
C LEU A 218 37.33 -5.99 1.55
N GLN A 219 38.11 -5.15 0.86
CA GLN A 219 39.10 -5.62 -0.10
C GLN A 219 39.89 -6.76 0.55
N PRO A 220 40.00 -7.94 -0.10
CA PRO A 220 40.81 -9.01 0.42
C PRO A 220 42.25 -8.51 0.58
N SER A 221 42.77 -8.61 1.80
CA SER A 221 44.17 -8.33 2.10
C SER A 221 45.03 -9.29 1.28
N MET A 222 45.85 -8.76 0.37
CA MET A 222 46.86 -9.54 -0.33
C MET A 222 47.89 -10.05 0.69
N GLU A 223 48.01 -11.36 0.81
CA GLU A 223 49.04 -12.04 1.62
C GLU A 223 50.47 -11.61 1.19
N PRO A 224 51.41 -11.47 2.13
CA PRO A 224 52.80 -11.18 1.80
C PRO A 224 53.48 -12.41 1.21
N LYS A 225 54.03 -12.29 0.00
CA LYS A 225 54.92 -13.31 -0.58
C LYS A 225 56.25 -13.35 0.19
N ASN A 226 56.49 -14.45 0.89
CA ASN A 226 57.80 -14.80 1.44
C ASN A 226 58.83 -15.00 0.31
N ILE A 227 59.95 -14.28 0.38
CA ILE A 227 61.17 -14.54 -0.41
C ILE A 227 62.15 -15.28 0.51
N PRO A 228 62.61 -16.50 0.17
CA PRO A 228 63.73 -17.12 0.87
C PRO A 228 65.01 -17.04 0.03
N GLY A 229 66.13 -16.59 0.63
CA GLY A 229 67.46 -16.90 0.10
C GLY A 229 68.65 -16.06 0.56
N SER A 230 69.42 -16.60 1.53
CA SER A 230 70.89 -16.50 1.72
C SER A 230 71.48 -15.12 2.11
N GLN A 231 72.51 -14.91 2.94
CA GLN A 231 73.66 -15.64 3.51
C GLN A 231 73.90 -15.00 4.92
N GLY A 232 74.44 -15.59 5.99
CA GLY A 232 75.68 -16.35 6.16
C GLY A 232 76.63 -15.61 7.14
N LYS A 233 76.75 -16.14 8.38
CA LYS A 233 77.87 -16.08 9.36
C LYS A 233 77.85 -15.12 10.58
N ASP A 234 77.94 -15.82 11.72
CA ASP A 234 78.71 -15.61 12.97
C ASP A 234 78.40 -14.48 13.96
N GLY A 235 78.08 -14.87 15.20
CA GLY A 235 78.32 -14.05 16.41
C GLY A 235 77.36 -14.21 17.60
N SER A 236 77.51 -15.30 18.37
CA SER A 236 77.27 -15.43 19.84
C SER A 236 75.89 -15.21 20.51
N THR A 237 75.43 -16.27 21.19
CA THR A 237 74.36 -16.45 22.23
C THR A 237 74.69 -15.75 23.58
N PRO A 238 73.89 -15.82 24.69
CA PRO A 238 72.58 -16.47 24.98
C PRO A 238 71.56 -15.57 25.73
N LYS A 239 70.25 -15.88 25.88
CA LYS A 239 69.63 -16.79 26.88
C LYS A 239 68.11 -16.80 26.62
N ASP A 240 67.53 -17.94 26.27
CA ASP A 240 66.90 -18.97 27.14
C ASP A 240 65.42 -18.68 27.47
N LYS A 241 64.56 -19.60 26.96
CA LYS A 241 63.38 -20.22 27.58
C LYS A 241 62.22 -19.32 28.07
N ASP A 242 60.95 -19.63 27.88
CA ASP A 242 60.21 -20.90 27.77
C ASP A 242 58.90 -20.61 26.99
N SER A 243 58.51 -21.42 26.01
CA SER A 243 57.67 -22.63 26.13
C SER A 243 56.18 -22.35 26.44
N ILE A 244 55.32 -22.98 25.62
CA ILE A 244 53.96 -23.50 25.90
C ILE A 244 52.75 -22.77 25.26
N ASN A 245 52.24 -23.44 24.21
CA ASN A 245 50.86 -23.89 23.91
C ASN A 245 49.70 -22.88 23.92
N ALA A 246 48.59 -23.05 23.20
CA ALA A 246 48.11 -23.90 22.10
C ALA A 246 46.64 -23.49 21.94
N THR A 247 46.06 -23.55 20.73
CA THR A 247 44.67 -24.02 20.49
C THR A 247 44.34 -23.84 19.00
N THR A 248 43.79 -24.84 18.33
CA THR A 248 42.34 -25.10 18.20
C THR A 248 42.20 -26.30 17.23
N LYS A 249 41.15 -27.13 17.18
CA LYS A 249 39.69 -26.91 17.26
C LYS A 249 39.01 -28.30 17.21
N THR A 250 37.78 -28.37 17.68
CA THR A 250 36.76 -29.36 17.28
C THR A 250 35.45 -28.54 17.23
N GLU A 251 34.83 -28.34 16.06
CA GLU A 251 33.70 -29.14 15.52
C GLU A 251 32.65 -29.45 16.59
N GLU A 252 31.35 -29.30 16.41
CA GLU A 252 30.48 -28.94 15.30
C GLU A 252 29.06 -28.82 15.94
N ASN A 253 28.09 -28.37 15.14
CA ASN A 253 26.73 -28.90 15.09
C ASN A 253 25.55 -28.35 15.91
N PHE A 254 24.45 -28.32 15.15
CA PHE A 254 23.03 -28.44 15.49
C PHE A 254 22.20 -27.20 15.89
N PHE A 255 21.36 -26.79 14.93
CA PHE A 255 20.17 -25.97 15.11
C PHE A 255 18.99 -26.89 15.43
N LEU A 256 18.31 -26.67 16.57
CA LEU A 256 16.87 -26.96 16.72
C LEU A 256 16.27 -26.23 17.95
N ALA A 257 15.21 -25.50 17.65
CA ALA A 257 13.93 -25.45 18.39
C ALA A 257 13.65 -24.42 19.50
N VAL A 258 12.34 -24.10 19.54
CA VAL A 258 11.50 -23.54 20.61
C VAL A 258 11.71 -22.03 20.83
N MET A 259 10.70 -21.14 20.99
CA MET A 259 9.50 -21.32 21.79
C MET A 259 8.48 -20.17 21.66
N ASP A 260 7.21 -20.55 21.82
CA ASP A 260 6.02 -19.75 22.09
C ASP A 260 6.09 -18.84 23.33
N LEU A 261 5.01 -18.03 23.44
CA LEU A 261 4.49 -17.27 24.59
C LEU A 261 4.98 -15.81 24.70
N TYR A 262 4.16 -14.83 25.07
CA TYR A 262 3.21 -14.81 26.18
C TYR A 262 2.14 -13.69 26.00
N ILE A 263 0.89 -14.05 26.37
CA ILE A 263 -0.25 -13.28 26.93
C ILE A 263 -0.75 -12.01 26.22
#